data_AF-A0AAN7WBC3-F1
#
_entry.id   AF-A0AAN7WBC3-F1
#
_cell.length_a   1.000
_cell.length_b   1.000
_cell.length_c   1.000
_cell.angle_alpha   90.00
_cell.angle_beta   90.00
_cell.angle_gamma   90.00
#
_symmetry.space_group_name_H-M   'P 1'
#
loop_
_entity.id
_entity.type
_entity.pdbx_description
1 polymer ?
#
loop_
_entity_poly.entity_id
_entity_poly.type
_entity_poly.pdbx_seq_one_letter_code
_entity_poly.pdbx_strand_id
1 'polypeptide(L)'
;MGVPRRFRYLVVLAGLLSLIAILTVLAIGGNTRLDQVAGKLNEYGLDKLQKNFPVTTDNKAPKKDSDQEPLNSVLVSDDEDDDSVEGYDADGDDEDQDDDYNDRRGDYREIFSLTTRDRKFFPIFFAGDDAYNPNIIPHPTRHDLWIVVAQHEQSKEQISVSGELVCEAGFLDGVLVCTDAPTILPISPSISGVCPDDLAFMNFRSGPRDARMFYGPDGPLIAYGSQSQYACLGIWIQDVRMLLESFHLERFAVAKLFKSATEVQRPPPWHGIEKNFFLFWDLQGKTYVHHDLYHDLVPERVFAELDFDGSVSENLAPKTAAEDQACMSSLMPIAAPEYESIHQATNTLSITMCKRADLKCVPNEHNTYIMHIFHHKTYYTFHGIYEPYVLLMKSSAPFAIHAISQRPLWIHGRNSLTKLTGSLQYEGRPESDIPEGHTEMFYITSISWKGHGQKYHGYMDDVLFLAFGIEDTRAAAIDVKAGDLLQDLAFC
;
A
#
# COMPACT_ATOMS: atom_id res chain seq x y z
N MET A 1 -55.47 -42.62 -6.34
CA MET A 1 -55.87 -41.20 -6.37
C MET A 1 -54.84 -40.44 -7.19
N GLY A 2 -55.16 -40.12 -8.45
CA GLY A 2 -54.23 -39.52 -9.39
C GLY A 2 -54.33 -37.99 -9.36
N VAL A 3 -53.21 -37.32 -9.07
CA VAL A 3 -53.09 -35.86 -9.20
C VAL A 3 -53.23 -35.51 -10.70
N PRO A 4 -54.12 -34.59 -11.09
CA PRO A 4 -54.38 -34.31 -12.49
C PRO A 4 -53.14 -33.69 -13.16
N ARG A 5 -52.77 -34.23 -14.34
CA ARG A 5 -51.61 -33.81 -15.15
C ARG A 5 -51.52 -32.30 -15.43
N ARG A 6 -52.62 -31.54 -15.31
CA ARG A 6 -52.64 -30.09 -15.49
C ARG A 6 -51.92 -29.31 -14.38
N PHE A 7 -51.74 -29.88 -13.18
CA PHE A 7 -51.05 -29.18 -12.07
C PHE A 7 -49.52 -29.20 -12.19
N ARG A 8 -48.94 -30.21 -12.87
CA ARG A 8 -47.48 -30.29 -13.06
C ARG A 8 -46.96 -29.27 -14.07
N TYR A 9 -47.76 -28.90 -15.08
CA TYR A 9 -47.34 -27.92 -16.07
C TYR A 9 -47.34 -26.48 -15.54
N LEU A 10 -48.28 -26.11 -14.65
CA LEU A 10 -48.31 -24.77 -14.07
C LEU A 10 -47.13 -24.49 -13.13
N VAL A 11 -46.71 -25.49 -12.33
CA VAL A 11 -45.59 -25.33 -11.40
C VAL A 11 -44.25 -25.23 -12.14
N VAL A 12 -44.08 -25.98 -13.24
CA VAL A 12 -42.88 -25.90 -14.09
C VAL A 12 -42.84 -24.57 -14.87
N LEU A 13 -43.97 -24.08 -15.37
CA LEU A 13 -44.03 -22.79 -16.06
C LEU A 13 -43.75 -21.61 -15.11
N ALA A 14 -44.27 -21.65 -13.88
CA ALA A 14 -44.00 -20.65 -12.86
C ALA A 14 -42.52 -20.64 -12.46
N GLY A 15 -41.90 -21.82 -12.32
CA GLY A 15 -40.46 -21.94 -12.06
C GLY A 15 -39.58 -21.39 -13.19
N LEU A 16 -39.95 -21.65 -14.46
CA LEU A 16 -39.22 -21.10 -15.61
C LEU A 16 -39.36 -19.59 -15.73
N LEU A 17 -40.55 -19.03 -15.47
CA LEU A 17 -40.77 -17.58 -15.52
C LEU A 17 -40.03 -16.86 -14.39
N SER A 18 -39.95 -17.43 -13.19
CA SER A 18 -39.10 -16.89 -12.11
C SER A 18 -37.61 -16.97 -12.44
N LEU A 19 -37.14 -18.05 -13.09
CA LEU A 19 -35.74 -18.17 -13.48
C LEU A 19 -35.36 -17.18 -14.60
N ILE A 20 -36.25 -16.96 -15.57
CA ILE A 20 -36.08 -15.95 -16.61
C ILE A 20 -36.11 -14.54 -16.00
N ALA A 21 -37.00 -14.25 -15.05
CA ALA A 21 -37.03 -12.96 -14.36
C ALA A 21 -35.74 -12.69 -13.58
N ILE A 22 -35.19 -13.70 -12.89
CA ILE A 22 -33.92 -13.59 -12.14
C ILE A 22 -32.74 -13.39 -13.10
N LEU A 23 -32.68 -14.14 -14.21
CA LEU A 23 -31.65 -13.98 -15.23
C LEU A 23 -31.74 -12.63 -15.95
N THR A 24 -32.95 -12.10 -16.14
CA THR A 24 -33.17 -10.79 -16.76
C THR A 24 -32.79 -9.65 -15.81
N VAL A 25 -33.04 -9.79 -14.51
CA VAL A 25 -32.59 -8.82 -13.49
C VAL A 25 -31.07 -8.86 -13.31
N LEU A 26 -30.44 -10.04 -13.36
CA LEU A 26 -28.98 -10.18 -13.32
C LEU A 26 -28.29 -9.61 -14.58
N ALA A 27 -28.88 -9.81 -15.76
CA ALA A 27 -28.35 -9.28 -17.01
C ALA A 27 -28.55 -7.76 -17.15
N ILE A 28 -29.67 -7.21 -16.67
CA ILE A 28 -29.95 -5.77 -16.75
C ILE A 28 -29.18 -5.01 -15.65
N GLY A 29 -29.07 -5.56 -14.44
CA GLY A 29 -28.35 -4.92 -13.32
C GLY A 29 -26.82 -4.85 -13.51
N GLY A 30 -26.23 -5.80 -14.23
CA GLY A 30 -24.80 -5.81 -14.54
C GLY A 30 -24.40 -4.87 -15.69
N ASN A 31 -25.23 -4.77 -16.74
CA ASN A 31 -24.88 -3.96 -17.93
C ASN A 31 -25.13 -2.46 -17.75
N THR A 32 -26.21 -2.05 -17.07
CA THR A 32 -26.55 -0.61 -16.98
C THR A 32 -25.54 0.21 -16.17
N ARG A 33 -24.72 -0.42 -15.33
CA ARG A 33 -23.70 0.26 -14.52
C ARG A 33 -22.33 0.32 -15.19
N LEU A 34 -21.93 -0.70 -15.95
CA LEU A 34 -20.73 -0.62 -16.79
C LEU A 34 -20.88 0.48 -17.86
N ASP A 35 -22.07 0.64 -18.43
CA ASP A 35 -22.36 1.77 -19.33
C ASP A 35 -22.26 3.14 -18.62
N GLN A 36 -22.62 3.21 -17.33
CA GLN A 36 -22.44 4.42 -16.52
C GLN A 36 -20.96 4.69 -16.18
N VAL A 37 -20.17 3.66 -15.90
CA VAL A 37 -18.72 3.80 -15.64
C VAL A 37 -17.97 4.17 -16.94
N ALA A 38 -18.33 3.56 -18.07
CA ALA A 38 -17.79 3.90 -19.39
C ALA A 38 -18.16 5.33 -19.81
N GLY A 39 -19.40 5.77 -19.49
CA GLY A 39 -19.82 7.16 -19.66
C GLY A 39 -18.97 8.13 -18.84
N LYS A 40 -18.68 7.79 -17.57
CA LYS A 40 -17.84 8.62 -16.68
C LYS A 40 -16.36 8.68 -17.09
N LEU A 41 -15.77 7.61 -17.65
CA LEU A 41 -14.41 7.69 -18.21
C LEU A 41 -14.29 8.71 -19.35
N ASN A 42 -15.31 8.76 -20.21
CA ASN A 42 -15.39 9.76 -21.27
C ASN A 42 -15.68 11.18 -20.74
N GLU A 43 -16.42 11.30 -19.64
CA GLU A 43 -16.80 12.59 -19.04
C GLU A 43 -15.70 13.18 -18.13
N TYR A 44 -14.89 12.34 -17.46
CA TYR A 44 -13.98 12.76 -16.39
C TYR A 44 -12.49 12.46 -16.58
N GLY A 45 -12.02 11.66 -17.55
CA GLY A 45 -10.58 11.38 -17.50
C GLY A 45 -9.89 10.45 -18.48
N LEU A 46 -10.37 10.21 -19.70
CA LEU A 46 -9.52 9.56 -20.71
C LEU A 46 -8.23 10.35 -20.97
N ASP A 47 -8.34 11.68 -21.09
CA ASP A 47 -7.18 12.56 -21.28
C ASP A 47 -6.27 12.61 -20.04
N LYS A 48 -6.86 12.62 -18.83
CA LYS A 48 -6.09 12.55 -17.56
C LYS A 48 -5.40 11.21 -17.39
N LEU A 49 -6.06 10.09 -17.70
CA LEU A 49 -5.46 8.76 -17.67
C LEU A 49 -4.33 8.63 -18.68
N GLN A 50 -4.51 9.14 -19.90
CA GLN A 50 -3.43 9.16 -20.90
C GLN A 50 -2.26 10.07 -20.48
N LYS A 51 -2.54 11.17 -19.79
CA LYS A 51 -1.50 12.05 -19.23
C LYS A 51 -0.73 11.39 -18.09
N ASN A 52 -1.44 10.73 -17.17
CA ASN A 52 -0.87 10.14 -15.97
C ASN A 52 -0.28 8.74 -16.24
N PHE A 53 -0.71 8.07 -17.31
CA PHE A 53 -0.19 6.77 -17.77
C PHE A 53 -0.03 6.79 -19.30
N PRO A 54 0.97 7.51 -19.82
CA PRO A 54 1.18 7.60 -21.25
C PRO A 54 1.49 6.21 -21.82
N VAL A 55 0.60 5.72 -22.68
CA VAL A 55 0.84 4.51 -23.46
C VAL A 55 1.96 4.82 -24.43
N THR A 56 3.14 4.27 -24.18
CA THR A 56 4.26 4.38 -25.11
C THR A 56 3.97 3.57 -26.37
N THR A 57 3.49 4.24 -27.42
CA THR A 57 3.63 3.73 -28.79
C THR A 57 5.01 4.14 -29.27
N ASP A 58 5.94 3.18 -29.33
CA ASP A 58 7.29 3.41 -29.86
C ASP A 58 7.27 4.07 -31.25
N ASN A 59 8.25 4.97 -31.43
CA ASN A 59 8.65 5.72 -32.64
C ASN A 59 8.12 7.16 -32.78
N LYS A 60 8.86 8.11 -32.22
CA LYS A 60 9.56 9.17 -32.98
C LYS A 60 10.37 10.10 -32.08
N ALA A 61 11.60 10.39 -32.50
CA ALA A 61 12.49 11.36 -31.86
C ALA A 61 11.89 12.79 -31.92
N PRO A 62 12.00 13.61 -30.85
CA PRO A 62 11.51 14.98 -30.88
C PRO A 62 12.54 15.96 -31.44
N LYS A 63 12.05 16.94 -32.19
CA LYS A 63 12.79 18.11 -32.68
C LYS A 63 12.87 19.19 -31.60
N LYS A 64 14.02 19.85 -31.54
CA LYS A 64 14.27 21.10 -30.80
C LYS A 64 13.42 22.25 -31.35
N ASP A 65 12.82 23.04 -30.46
CA ASP A 65 12.71 24.48 -30.59
C ASP A 65 12.58 25.15 -29.21
N SER A 66 12.93 26.43 -29.17
CA SER A 66 13.51 27.16 -28.05
C SER A 66 12.57 28.16 -27.37
N ASP A 67 13.02 28.56 -26.17
CA ASP A 67 12.82 29.82 -25.45
C ASP A 67 11.44 30.15 -24.83
N GLN A 68 11.37 30.13 -23.48
CA GLN A 68 11.01 31.29 -22.65
C GLN A 68 11.28 31.08 -21.13
N GLU A 69 11.52 32.20 -20.44
CA GLU A 69 12.10 32.43 -19.09
C GLU A 69 11.34 31.83 -17.88
N PRO A 70 12.01 31.61 -16.71
CA PRO A 70 11.38 31.04 -15.53
C PRO A 70 10.77 32.09 -14.58
N LEU A 71 9.58 31.78 -14.04
CA LEU A 71 9.05 32.38 -12.82
C LEU A 71 9.56 31.59 -11.60
N ASN A 72 10.13 32.31 -10.64
CA ASN A 72 10.47 31.79 -9.31
C ASN A 72 9.20 31.42 -8.53
N SER A 73 9.08 30.14 -8.17
CA SER A 73 8.31 29.71 -6.99
C SER A 73 9.03 28.55 -6.33
N VAL A 74 9.48 28.79 -5.10
CA VAL A 74 9.95 27.76 -4.17
C VAL A 74 8.76 26.85 -3.88
N LEU A 75 8.75 25.67 -4.48
CA LEU A 75 7.83 24.58 -4.17
C LEU A 75 8.61 23.60 -3.29
N VAL A 76 8.17 23.50 -2.04
CA VAL A 76 8.60 22.47 -1.09
C VAL A 76 7.74 21.26 -1.42
N SER A 77 8.34 20.23 -2.01
CA SER A 77 7.79 18.87 -1.98
C SER A 77 7.82 18.40 -0.52
N ASP A 78 6.76 17.73 -0.09
CA ASP A 78 6.71 17.02 1.19
C ASP A 78 7.58 15.75 1.10
N ASP A 79 8.87 15.90 0.77
CA ASP A 79 9.86 14.84 0.94
C ASP A 79 10.09 14.70 2.45
N GLU A 80 9.17 13.96 3.09
CA GLU A 80 9.18 13.62 4.52
C GLU A 80 10.28 12.60 4.85
N ASP A 81 11.53 12.91 4.52
CA ASP A 81 12.69 12.09 4.83
C ASP A 81 13.91 12.98 5.07
N ASP A 82 13.90 13.69 6.20
CA ASP A 82 15.12 14.24 6.80
C ASP A 82 15.34 13.53 8.13
N ASP A 83 15.94 12.33 8.05
CA ASP A 83 16.70 11.80 9.17
C ASP A 83 17.90 12.74 9.32
N SER A 84 17.73 13.75 10.17
CA SER A 84 18.71 14.79 10.45
C SER A 84 20.08 14.18 10.80
N VAL A 85 21.01 14.20 9.86
CA VAL A 85 22.44 14.08 10.15
C VAL A 85 23.04 15.48 10.10
N GLU A 86 23.72 15.80 11.19
CA GLU A 86 24.30 17.10 11.53
C GLU A 86 24.99 17.82 10.36
N GLY A 87 24.71 19.13 10.25
CA GLY A 87 25.32 19.99 9.25
C GLY A 87 26.85 20.03 9.32
N TYR A 88 27.47 19.75 8.18
CA TYR A 88 28.85 20.12 7.89
C TYR A 88 28.91 20.80 6.52
N ASP A 89 29.57 21.96 6.49
CA ASP A 89 29.83 22.75 5.28
C ASP A 89 30.59 21.90 4.23
N ALA A 90 29.96 21.64 3.09
CA ALA A 90 30.58 20.97 1.96
C ALA A 90 31.21 21.98 0.98
N ASP A 91 32.44 22.40 1.29
CA ASP A 91 33.42 22.74 0.25
C ASP A 91 34.32 21.50 0.09
N GLY A 92 33.97 20.60 -0.84
CA GLY A 92 34.69 19.36 -1.08
C GLY A 92 34.37 18.79 -2.45
N ASP A 93 35.23 19.13 -3.41
CA ASP A 93 35.28 18.72 -4.82
C ASP A 93 34.60 17.37 -5.17
N ASP A 94 33.54 17.47 -5.99
CA ASP A 94 32.90 16.40 -6.75
C ASP A 94 33.85 15.87 -7.84
N GLU A 95 34.43 14.70 -7.64
CA GLU A 95 34.96 13.88 -8.74
C GLU A 95 34.57 12.39 -8.56
N ASP A 96 33.77 11.91 -9.51
CA ASP A 96 33.66 10.54 -10.02
C ASP A 96 33.06 9.44 -9.10
N GLN A 97 31.72 9.40 -8.98
CA GLN A 97 30.95 8.19 -8.62
C GLN A 97 29.76 7.89 -9.55
N ASP A 98 29.78 8.40 -10.78
CA ASP A 98 28.85 7.97 -11.82
C ASP A 98 29.48 6.79 -12.59
N ASP A 99 29.08 5.53 -12.31
CA ASP A 99 29.20 4.42 -13.29
C ASP A 99 28.70 3.00 -12.86
N ASP A 100 27.78 2.82 -11.88
CA ASP A 100 27.30 1.43 -11.55
C ASP A 100 25.81 1.26 -11.20
N TYR A 101 24.92 2.15 -11.64
CA TYR A 101 23.48 1.95 -11.42
C TYR A 101 22.78 1.16 -12.56
N ASN A 102 23.37 1.15 -13.76
CA ASN A 102 22.72 0.58 -14.95
C ASN A 102 22.87 -0.94 -15.15
N ASP A 103 23.66 -1.66 -14.34
CA ASP A 103 23.91 -3.12 -14.49
C ASP A 103 23.20 -4.03 -13.45
N ARG A 104 22.27 -3.50 -12.64
CA ARG A 104 21.53 -4.31 -11.64
C ARG A 104 20.24 -4.96 -12.13
N ARG A 105 19.83 -4.77 -13.39
CA ARG A 105 18.61 -5.42 -13.95
C ARG A 105 18.64 -6.95 -13.89
N GLY A 106 19.80 -7.56 -13.67
CA GLY A 106 19.97 -9.02 -13.56
C GLY A 106 19.58 -9.67 -12.22
N ASP A 107 19.30 -8.90 -11.16
CA ASP A 107 19.11 -9.46 -9.80
C ASP A 107 17.71 -9.28 -9.20
N TYR A 108 16.71 -8.91 -9.99
CA TYR A 108 15.33 -8.78 -9.51
C TYR A 108 14.50 -10.05 -9.66
N ARG A 109 13.51 -10.21 -8.78
CA ARG A 109 12.36 -11.09 -8.99
C ARG A 109 11.23 -10.31 -9.66
N GLU A 110 11.12 -10.42 -10.98
CA GLU A 110 10.02 -9.78 -11.70
C GLU A 110 8.67 -10.47 -11.43
N ILE A 111 7.66 -9.66 -11.13
CA ILE A 111 6.27 -10.08 -10.89
C ILE A 111 5.32 -9.47 -11.91
N PHE A 112 4.24 -10.18 -12.23
CA PHE A 112 3.38 -9.90 -13.37
C PHE A 112 1.91 -9.91 -12.98
N SER A 113 1.12 -8.95 -13.48
CA SER A 113 -0.32 -8.89 -13.22
C SER A 113 -1.03 -10.12 -13.79
N LEU A 114 -2.02 -10.58 -13.03
CA LEU A 114 -2.95 -11.62 -13.46
C LEU A 114 -4.18 -11.04 -14.20
N THR A 115 -4.49 -9.76 -14.00
CA THR A 115 -5.67 -9.12 -14.59
C THR A 115 -5.38 -8.44 -15.93
N THR A 116 -4.24 -7.77 -16.09
CA THR A 116 -3.94 -7.00 -17.31
C THR A 116 -3.46 -7.91 -18.44
N ARG A 117 -3.77 -7.54 -19.69
CA ARG A 117 -3.39 -8.33 -20.87
C ARG A 117 -1.90 -8.23 -21.21
N ASP A 118 -1.32 -7.06 -20.97
CA ASP A 118 0.11 -6.80 -21.13
C ASP A 118 0.93 -7.25 -19.91
N ARG A 119 0.24 -7.77 -18.87
CA ARG A 119 0.81 -8.26 -17.61
C ARG A 119 1.48 -7.19 -16.77
N LYS A 120 1.33 -5.91 -17.13
CA LYS A 120 1.82 -4.78 -16.33
C LYS A 120 0.90 -4.52 -15.16
N PHE A 121 1.36 -3.75 -14.17
CA PHE A 121 0.46 -3.21 -13.16
C PHE A 121 -0.70 -2.41 -13.79
N PHE A 122 -1.76 -2.19 -13.03
CA PHE A 122 -2.91 -1.38 -13.45
C PHE A 122 -2.99 -0.07 -12.64
N PRO A 123 -3.38 1.04 -13.29
CA PRO A 123 -3.59 2.29 -12.59
C PRO A 123 -4.90 2.27 -11.78
N ILE A 124 -4.97 3.15 -10.78
CA ILE A 124 -6.19 3.41 -10.01
C ILE A 124 -6.70 4.81 -10.38
N PHE A 125 -7.96 4.89 -10.81
CA PHE A 125 -8.57 6.15 -11.25
C PHE A 125 -9.59 6.65 -10.23
N PHE A 126 -9.27 7.77 -9.58
CA PHE A 126 -10.08 8.45 -8.57
C PHE A 126 -11.08 9.45 -9.15
N ALA A 127 -11.74 9.08 -10.27
CA ALA A 127 -12.79 9.88 -10.90
C ALA A 127 -12.43 11.35 -11.21
N GLY A 128 -11.13 11.66 -11.35
CA GLY A 128 -10.63 12.99 -11.67
C GLY A 128 -9.85 13.68 -10.55
N ASP A 129 -9.87 13.16 -9.33
CA ASP A 129 -9.02 13.62 -8.23
C ASP A 129 -7.63 12.94 -8.27
N ASP A 130 -6.61 13.65 -7.80
CA ASP A 130 -5.23 13.15 -7.76
C ASP A 130 -4.94 12.50 -6.40
N ALA A 131 -4.34 11.30 -6.42
CA ALA A 131 -4.12 10.51 -5.22
C ALA A 131 -2.93 9.57 -5.40
N TYR A 132 -2.24 9.27 -4.30
CA TYR A 132 -1.10 8.36 -4.25
C TYR A 132 -1.15 7.50 -2.98
N ASN A 133 -0.20 6.58 -2.82
CA ASN A 133 -0.13 5.65 -1.68
C ASN A 133 -1.45 4.89 -1.40
N PRO A 134 -2.01 4.18 -2.39
CA PRO A 134 -3.32 3.52 -2.26
C PRO A 134 -3.30 2.29 -1.36
N ASN A 135 -4.49 1.97 -0.85
CA ASN A 135 -4.83 0.79 -0.09
C ASN A 135 -6.07 0.16 -0.69
N ILE A 136 -6.07 -1.15 -0.88
CA ILE A 136 -7.19 -1.86 -1.50
C ILE A 136 -7.61 -2.98 -0.56
N ILE A 137 -8.88 -3.07 -0.21
CA ILE A 137 -9.44 -4.23 0.48
C ILE A 137 -10.71 -4.75 -0.21
N PRO A 138 -11.02 -6.06 -0.14
CA PRO A 138 -12.29 -6.59 -0.62
C PRO A 138 -13.49 -5.85 -0.04
N HIS A 139 -14.49 -5.55 -0.87
CA HIS A 139 -15.72 -4.95 -0.39
C HIS A 139 -16.52 -5.96 0.47
N PRO A 140 -17.14 -5.56 1.59
CA PRO A 140 -17.80 -6.50 2.51
C PRO A 140 -18.93 -7.29 1.86
N THR A 141 -19.71 -6.66 0.97
CA THR A 141 -20.95 -7.26 0.42
C THR A 141 -21.00 -7.39 -1.11
N ARG A 142 -20.01 -6.90 -1.85
CA ARG A 142 -20.01 -6.88 -3.33
C ARG A 142 -18.76 -7.57 -3.83
N HIS A 143 -18.94 -8.58 -4.69
CA HIS A 143 -17.87 -9.51 -5.07
C HIS A 143 -16.95 -8.96 -6.18
N ASP A 144 -17.42 -7.96 -6.89
CA ASP A 144 -16.79 -7.34 -8.07
C ASP A 144 -16.19 -5.96 -7.76
N LEU A 145 -16.22 -5.56 -6.48
CA LEU A 145 -15.79 -4.25 -6.02
C LEU A 145 -14.85 -4.35 -4.83
N TRP A 146 -14.02 -3.32 -4.70
CA TRP A 146 -13.08 -3.14 -3.62
C TRP A 146 -13.27 -1.76 -3.01
N ILE A 147 -12.88 -1.61 -1.75
CA ILE A 147 -12.78 -0.30 -1.11
C ILE A 147 -11.33 0.15 -1.30
N VAL A 148 -11.16 1.36 -1.83
CA VAL A 148 -9.86 1.97 -2.06
C VAL A 148 -9.73 3.21 -1.20
N VAL A 149 -8.63 3.32 -0.46
CA VAL A 149 -8.25 4.52 0.31
C VAL A 149 -6.86 4.95 -0.13
N ALA A 150 -6.66 6.24 -0.41
CA ALA A 150 -5.37 6.77 -0.86
C ALA A 150 -5.14 8.18 -0.32
N GLN A 151 -3.87 8.55 -0.14
CA GLN A 151 -3.47 9.89 0.26
C GLN A 151 -3.94 10.87 -0.81
N HIS A 152 -4.65 11.91 -0.40
CA HIS A 152 -5.07 12.98 -1.31
C HIS A 152 -3.82 13.79 -1.70
N GLU A 153 -3.56 13.89 -3.01
CA GLU A 153 -2.46 14.70 -3.54
C GLU A 153 -2.90 16.17 -3.49
N GLN A 154 -2.19 16.98 -2.71
CA GLN A 154 -2.55 18.37 -2.43
C GLN A 154 -1.34 19.29 -2.40
N SER A 155 -0.18 18.87 -2.88
CA SER A 155 1.07 19.65 -2.88
C SER A 155 0.97 20.91 -3.76
N LYS A 156 -0.01 20.98 -4.66
CA LYS A 156 -0.34 22.18 -5.45
C LYS A 156 -1.34 23.12 -4.78
N GLU A 157 -1.82 22.77 -3.58
CA GLU A 157 -2.85 23.51 -2.84
C GLU A 157 -2.29 24.14 -1.57
N GLN A 158 -2.81 25.32 -1.18
CA GLN A 158 -2.54 25.86 0.15
C GLN A 158 -3.50 25.21 1.16
N ILE A 159 -3.06 24.11 1.76
CA ILE A 159 -3.88 23.32 2.68
C ILE A 159 -3.28 23.28 4.08
N SER A 160 -4.16 23.31 5.09
CA SER A 160 -3.80 23.12 6.51
C SER A 160 -4.22 21.75 7.05
N VAL A 161 -4.84 20.91 6.21
CA VAL A 161 -5.39 19.61 6.57
C VAL A 161 -5.09 18.62 5.45
N SER A 162 -4.32 17.59 5.77
CA SER A 162 -4.15 16.39 4.95
C SER A 162 -5.40 15.52 5.03
N GLY A 163 -5.74 14.84 3.94
CA GLY A 163 -6.89 13.94 3.89
C GLY A 163 -6.58 12.67 3.11
N GLU A 164 -7.38 11.65 3.39
CA GLU A 164 -7.40 10.40 2.64
C GLU A 164 -8.65 10.39 1.76
N LEU A 165 -8.50 10.12 0.47
CA LEU A 165 -9.62 9.87 -0.43
C LEU A 165 -10.09 8.42 -0.28
N VAL A 166 -11.40 8.22 -0.28
CA VAL A 166 -12.02 6.89 -0.28
C VAL A 166 -13.05 6.76 -1.39
N CYS A 167 -13.05 5.60 -2.05
CA CYS A 167 -14.09 5.24 -3.01
C CYS A 167 -14.31 3.72 -3.05
N GLU A 168 -15.40 3.32 -3.67
CA GLU A 168 -15.63 1.93 -4.06
C GLU A 168 -15.26 1.77 -5.53
N ALA A 169 -14.37 0.85 -5.86
CA ALA A 169 -13.78 0.73 -7.19
C ALA A 169 -13.96 -0.68 -7.80
N GLY A 170 -14.07 -0.72 -9.13
CA GLY A 170 -14.17 -1.95 -9.92
C GLY A 170 -13.29 -1.90 -11.17
N PHE A 171 -13.02 -3.05 -11.77
CA PHE A 171 -12.20 -3.11 -12.98
C PHE A 171 -12.97 -2.69 -14.23
N LEU A 172 -12.35 -1.84 -15.04
CA LEU A 172 -12.78 -1.52 -16.39
C LEU A 172 -11.57 -1.43 -17.32
N ASP A 173 -11.51 -2.29 -18.33
CA ASP A 173 -10.45 -2.35 -19.34
C ASP A 173 -9.01 -2.33 -18.78
N GLY A 174 -8.78 -3.02 -17.66
CA GLY A 174 -7.46 -3.11 -17.03
C GLY A 174 -7.10 -1.91 -16.15
N VAL A 175 -8.07 -1.07 -15.79
CA VAL A 175 -7.95 0.04 -14.82
C VAL A 175 -8.87 -0.24 -13.64
N LEU A 176 -8.43 0.07 -12.41
CA LEU A 176 -9.31 0.04 -11.23
C LEU A 176 -9.95 1.42 -11.07
N VAL A 177 -11.26 1.51 -11.31
CA VAL A 177 -11.98 2.79 -11.47
C VAL A 177 -12.96 2.98 -10.32
N CYS A 178 -12.90 4.13 -9.64
CA CYS A 178 -13.91 4.53 -8.68
C CYS A 178 -15.30 4.61 -9.34
N THR A 179 -16.28 3.96 -8.73
CA THR A 179 -17.66 3.90 -9.26
C THR A 179 -18.38 5.24 -9.15
N ASP A 180 -18.00 6.05 -8.15
CA ASP A 180 -18.46 7.41 -7.90
C ASP A 180 -17.26 8.32 -7.57
N ALA A 181 -17.50 9.64 -7.53
CA ALA A 181 -16.46 10.59 -7.11
C ALA A 181 -15.97 10.23 -5.71
N PRO A 182 -14.65 10.21 -5.47
CA PRO A 182 -14.13 9.89 -4.15
C PRO A 182 -14.58 10.92 -3.14
N THR A 183 -14.64 10.52 -1.88
CA THR A 183 -14.95 11.40 -0.75
C THR A 183 -13.77 11.41 0.21
N ILE A 184 -13.62 12.48 0.99
CA ILE A 184 -12.66 12.49 2.09
C ILE A 184 -13.11 11.49 3.16
N LEU A 185 -12.21 10.59 3.54
CA LEU A 185 -12.40 9.63 4.62
C LEU A 185 -12.68 10.40 5.92
N PRO A 186 -13.78 10.12 6.64
CA PRO A 186 -14.23 10.95 7.76
C PRO A 186 -13.45 10.65 9.06
N ILE A 187 -12.12 10.69 8.99
CA ILE A 187 -11.25 10.63 10.16
C ILE A 187 -11.39 11.96 10.91
N SER A 188 -11.75 11.89 12.18
CA SER A 188 -11.75 13.09 13.02
C SER A 188 -10.33 13.61 13.17
N PRO A 189 -10.11 14.93 13.18
CA PRO A 189 -8.81 15.48 13.56
C PRO A 189 -8.34 14.83 14.85
N SER A 190 -7.05 14.50 14.91
CA SER A 190 -6.41 13.91 16.08
C SER A 190 -6.32 14.95 17.20
N ILE A 191 -5.14 15.11 17.78
CA ILE A 191 -4.88 16.13 18.80
C ILE A 191 -4.13 17.32 18.20
N SER A 192 -4.05 18.42 18.94
CA SER A 192 -3.09 19.47 18.60
C SER A 192 -1.70 19.04 19.05
N GLY A 193 -0.83 18.75 18.08
CA GLY A 193 0.59 18.49 18.32
C GLY A 193 1.37 19.78 18.57
N VAL A 194 2.52 19.65 19.23
CA VAL A 194 3.49 20.74 19.43
C VAL A 194 4.86 20.21 19.05
N CYS A 195 5.05 19.96 17.75
CA CYS A 195 6.33 19.52 17.21
C CYS A 195 7.40 20.57 17.53
N PRO A 196 8.52 20.19 18.17
CA PRO A 196 9.56 21.13 18.56
C PRO A 196 10.49 21.47 17.39
N ASP A 197 11.29 22.51 17.58
CA ASP A 197 12.52 22.81 16.82
C ASP A 197 12.43 22.63 15.29
N ASP A 198 13.28 21.76 14.74
CA ASP A 198 13.38 21.38 13.33
C ASP A 198 12.09 20.74 12.80
N LEU A 199 11.32 20.05 13.65
CA LEU A 199 10.02 19.48 13.31
C LEU A 199 8.87 20.49 13.43
N ALA A 200 9.11 21.75 13.81
CA ALA A 200 8.04 22.73 14.06
C ALA A 200 7.16 23.00 12.82
N PHE A 201 7.67 22.78 11.61
CA PHE A 201 6.89 22.93 10.37
C PHE A 201 5.73 21.91 10.27
N MET A 202 5.86 20.74 10.90
CA MET A 202 4.81 19.72 10.95
C MET A 202 3.54 20.19 11.68
N ASN A 203 3.64 21.27 12.47
CA ASN A 203 2.49 21.89 13.13
C ASN A 203 1.55 22.62 12.15
N PHE A 204 1.99 22.95 10.93
CA PHE A 204 1.17 23.71 9.97
C PHE A 204 0.17 22.85 9.19
N ARG A 205 0.32 21.53 9.21
CA ARG A 205 -0.57 20.59 8.54
C ARG A 205 -1.15 19.61 9.54
N SER A 206 -2.47 19.51 9.62
CA SER A 206 -3.18 18.57 10.50
C SER A 206 -3.77 17.41 9.70
N GLY A 207 -4.34 16.40 10.36
CA GLY A 207 -5.06 15.31 9.70
C GLY A 207 -4.24 14.04 9.49
N PRO A 208 -4.85 13.00 8.88
CA PRO A 208 -4.17 11.74 8.57
C PRO A 208 -3.13 11.90 7.45
N ARG A 209 -2.07 11.10 7.53
CA ARG A 209 -1.01 10.98 6.53
C ARG A 209 -0.69 9.51 6.28
N ASP A 210 -0.39 9.20 5.03
CA ASP A 210 0.11 7.89 4.59
C ASP A 210 -0.68 6.74 5.22
N ALA A 211 -2.02 6.83 5.16
CA ALA A 211 -2.84 5.84 5.82
C ALA A 211 -2.66 4.46 5.19
N ARG A 212 -2.78 3.43 6.03
CA ARG A 212 -2.78 2.02 5.64
C ARG A 212 -4.08 1.38 6.07
N MET A 213 -4.93 1.05 5.09
CA MET A 213 -6.18 0.33 5.33
C MET A 213 -5.98 -1.16 5.02
N PHE A 214 -6.30 -2.02 5.99
CA PHE A 214 -6.07 -3.47 5.90
C PHE A 214 -7.10 -4.28 6.68
N TYR A 215 -7.22 -5.57 6.37
CA TYR A 215 -8.01 -6.51 7.16
C TYR A 215 -7.16 -7.18 8.23
N GLY A 216 -7.57 -7.04 9.50
CA GLY A 216 -7.20 -7.98 10.56
C GLY A 216 -8.11 -9.22 10.57
N PRO A 217 -7.89 -10.16 11.51
CA PRO A 217 -8.73 -11.37 11.64
C PRO A 217 -10.22 -11.04 11.84
N ASP A 218 -10.51 -10.04 12.67
CA ASP A 218 -11.88 -9.68 13.06
C ASP A 218 -12.55 -8.72 12.08
N GLY A 219 -11.81 -7.78 11.51
CA GLY A 219 -12.38 -6.73 10.67
C GLY A 219 -11.33 -5.77 10.09
N PRO A 220 -11.79 -4.80 9.29
CA PRO A 220 -10.92 -3.83 8.65
C PRO A 220 -10.48 -2.74 9.63
N LEU A 221 -9.20 -2.43 9.62
CA LEU A 221 -8.57 -1.36 10.38
C LEU A 221 -7.91 -0.38 9.42
N ILE A 222 -7.73 0.84 9.88
CA ILE A 222 -6.87 1.83 9.23
C ILE A 222 -5.86 2.33 10.24
N ALA A 223 -4.58 2.34 9.86
CA ALA A 223 -3.50 2.97 10.59
C ALA A 223 -3.07 4.24 9.84
N TYR A 224 -2.76 5.34 10.50
CA TYR A 224 -2.35 6.57 9.82
C TYR A 224 -1.48 7.45 10.72
N GLY A 225 -0.58 8.23 10.11
CA GLY A 225 0.23 9.22 10.80
C GLY A 225 -0.58 10.46 11.14
N SER A 226 -0.44 11.00 12.35
CA SER A 226 -1.01 12.28 12.75
C SER A 226 -0.31 12.86 13.97
N GLN A 227 -0.67 14.07 14.39
CA GLN A 227 -0.14 14.68 15.61
C GLN A 227 -0.28 13.76 16.83
N SER A 228 0.76 13.74 17.66
CA SER A 228 0.94 12.74 18.73
C SER A 228 1.00 13.35 20.14
N GLN A 229 0.55 12.57 21.14
CA GLN A 229 0.67 12.95 22.56
C GLN A 229 2.06 12.62 23.11
N TYR A 230 2.78 11.73 22.45
CA TYR A 230 4.02 11.12 22.93
C TYR A 230 5.25 11.55 22.10
N ALA A 231 5.05 11.85 20.82
CA ALA A 231 6.04 12.30 19.84
C ALA A 231 5.54 13.57 19.10
N CYS A 232 6.23 14.03 18.05
CA CYS A 232 5.68 15.06 17.15
C CYS A 232 4.57 14.46 16.27
N LEU A 233 4.88 13.37 15.55
CA LEU A 233 3.92 12.58 14.79
C LEU A 233 3.90 11.14 15.33
N GLY A 234 2.71 10.57 15.38
CA GLY A 234 2.40 9.26 15.94
C GLY A 234 1.50 8.46 14.99
N ILE A 235 1.46 7.15 15.18
CA ILE A 235 0.55 6.29 14.44
C ILE A 235 -0.76 6.11 15.23
N TRP A 236 -1.88 6.36 14.54
CA TRP A 236 -3.23 6.19 15.05
C TRP A 236 -3.90 5.02 14.35
N ILE A 237 -4.78 4.31 15.06
CA ILE A 237 -5.57 3.20 14.52
C ILE A 237 -7.06 3.44 14.74
N GLN A 238 -7.87 3.06 13.76
CA GLN A 238 -9.32 3.07 13.88
C GLN A 238 -9.97 1.91 13.10
N ASP A 239 -11.10 1.42 13.61
CA ASP A 239 -11.95 0.46 12.92
C ASP A 239 -12.68 1.14 11.74
N VAL A 240 -12.41 0.67 10.53
CA VAL A 240 -12.94 1.25 9.28
C VAL A 240 -14.46 1.15 9.21
N ARG A 241 -15.07 0.18 9.91
CA ARG A 241 -16.53 0.04 9.97
C ARG A 241 -17.18 1.24 10.63
N MET A 242 -16.46 1.97 11.48
CA MET A 242 -16.94 3.20 12.10
C MET A 242 -16.88 4.39 11.15
N LEU A 243 -16.08 4.31 10.08
CA LEU A 243 -15.83 5.40 9.14
C LEU A 243 -16.68 5.29 7.87
N LEU A 244 -16.91 4.08 7.36
CA LEU A 244 -17.48 3.87 6.03
C LEU A 244 -18.87 3.23 6.05
N GLU A 245 -19.76 3.75 5.20
CA GLU A 245 -21.13 3.25 5.06
C GLU A 245 -21.20 1.87 4.40
N SER A 246 -20.21 1.50 3.58
CA SER A 246 -20.10 0.16 2.98
C SER A 246 -20.13 -0.95 4.04
N PHE A 247 -19.77 -0.65 5.29
CA PHE A 247 -19.76 -1.56 6.44
C PHE A 247 -20.95 -1.39 7.40
N HIS A 248 -22.01 -0.66 7.05
CA HIS A 248 -23.13 -0.37 7.95
C HIS A 248 -23.75 -1.62 8.62
N LEU A 249 -23.80 -2.76 7.91
CA LEU A 249 -24.30 -4.02 8.45
C LEU A 249 -23.39 -4.62 9.54
N GLU A 250 -22.07 -4.43 9.41
CA GLU A 250 -21.08 -4.98 10.34
C GLU A 250 -20.82 -4.07 11.54
N ARG A 251 -21.05 -2.75 11.37
CA ARG A 251 -20.81 -1.70 12.39
C ARG A 251 -21.43 -2.01 13.75
N PHE A 252 -22.68 -2.45 13.76
CA PHE A 252 -23.44 -2.64 15.00
C PHE A 252 -23.30 -4.04 15.61
N ALA A 253 -22.90 -5.03 14.80
CA ALA A 253 -22.90 -6.43 15.21
C ALA A 253 -21.51 -6.96 15.61
N VAL A 254 -20.43 -6.38 15.08
CA VAL A 254 -19.09 -7.02 15.12
C VAL A 254 -17.95 -6.10 15.58
N ALA A 255 -18.09 -4.77 15.49
CA ALA A 255 -17.01 -3.86 15.88
C ALA A 255 -16.73 -3.92 17.39
N LYS A 256 -15.54 -4.39 17.75
CA LYS A 256 -15.09 -4.55 19.15
C LYS A 256 -13.93 -3.63 19.51
N LEU A 257 -12.98 -3.44 18.59
CA LEU A 257 -11.68 -2.82 18.85
C LEU A 257 -11.59 -1.46 18.15
N PHE A 258 -10.84 -0.50 18.71
CA PHE A 258 -10.48 0.77 18.07
C PHE A 258 -11.67 1.52 17.44
N LYS A 259 -12.81 1.61 18.14
CA LYS A 259 -14.03 2.26 17.58
C LYS A 259 -13.85 3.75 17.28
N SER A 260 -12.98 4.39 18.05
CA SER A 260 -12.50 5.75 17.83
C SER A 260 -11.03 5.69 17.44
N ALA A 261 -10.51 6.78 16.87
CA ALA A 261 -9.08 6.96 16.69
C ALA A 261 -8.34 6.70 18.01
N THR A 262 -7.37 5.79 17.99
CA THR A 262 -6.57 5.38 19.13
C THR A 262 -5.10 5.48 18.76
N GLU A 263 -4.34 6.30 19.47
CA GLU A 263 -2.91 6.45 19.28
C GLU A 263 -2.17 5.19 19.78
N VAL A 264 -1.23 4.70 18.97
CA VAL A 264 -0.46 3.50 19.28
C VAL A 264 0.83 3.90 19.98
N GLN A 265 1.03 3.35 21.18
CA GLN A 265 2.26 3.55 21.92
C GLN A 265 3.40 2.67 21.40
N ARG A 266 4.62 3.00 21.80
CA ARG A 266 5.80 2.13 21.62
C ARG A 266 6.57 1.91 22.91
N PRO A 267 7.31 0.79 23.02
CA PRO A 267 8.38 0.69 24.01
C PRO A 267 9.41 1.82 23.80
N PRO A 268 9.90 2.45 24.87
CA PRO A 268 10.96 3.46 24.77
C PRO A 268 12.24 2.91 24.11
N PRO A 269 13.08 3.77 23.49
CA PRO A 269 12.91 5.23 23.34
C PRO A 269 11.86 5.59 22.29
N TRP A 270 11.39 6.84 22.31
CA TRP A 270 10.51 7.41 21.28
C TRP A 270 11.33 8.18 20.26
N HIS A 271 10.89 8.15 19.00
CA HIS A 271 11.42 8.99 17.92
C HIS A 271 10.63 10.30 17.82
N GLY A 272 11.17 11.28 17.09
CA GLY A 272 10.44 12.53 16.82
C GLY A 272 9.22 12.29 15.94
N ILE A 273 9.37 11.48 14.90
CA ILE A 273 8.32 11.05 13.98
C ILE A 273 8.20 9.53 14.07
N GLU A 274 7.10 9.04 14.61
CA GLU A 274 6.76 7.62 14.50
C GLU A 274 6.04 7.37 13.18
N LYS A 275 6.64 6.54 12.32
CA LYS A 275 6.12 6.19 11.00
C LYS A 275 6.15 4.68 10.82
N ASN A 276 5.37 4.17 9.85
CA ASN A 276 5.51 2.81 9.33
C ASN A 276 5.27 1.64 10.30
N PHE A 277 4.59 1.88 11.42
CA PHE A 277 4.13 0.78 12.27
C PHE A 277 3.14 -0.11 11.51
N PHE A 278 3.20 -1.41 11.76
CA PHE A 278 2.21 -2.34 11.26
C PHE A 278 1.69 -3.26 12.36
N LEU A 279 0.43 -3.66 12.22
CA LEU A 279 -0.19 -4.64 13.09
C LEU A 279 0.02 -6.05 12.57
N PHE A 280 0.12 -6.99 13.50
CA PHE A 280 0.09 -8.41 13.22
C PHE A 280 -0.60 -9.17 14.35
N TRP A 281 -0.96 -10.42 14.07
CA TRP A 281 -1.69 -11.27 14.99
C TRP A 281 -1.07 -12.66 15.08
N ASP A 282 -1.12 -13.23 16.27
CA ASP A 282 -0.82 -14.65 16.47
C ASP A 282 -1.98 -15.56 16.01
N LEU A 283 -1.76 -16.87 16.06
CA LEU A 283 -2.78 -17.87 15.73
C LEU A 283 -4.01 -17.85 16.66
N GLN A 284 -3.94 -17.18 17.80
CA GLN A 284 -5.05 -17.01 18.74
C GLN A 284 -5.82 -15.71 18.51
N GLY A 285 -5.38 -14.86 17.57
CA GLY A 285 -5.99 -13.57 17.28
C GLY A 285 -5.56 -12.44 18.24
N LYS A 286 -4.52 -12.65 19.03
CA LYS A 286 -3.94 -11.62 19.89
C LYS A 286 -3.19 -10.61 19.03
N THR A 287 -3.33 -9.32 19.35
CA THR A 287 -2.82 -8.22 18.53
C THR A 287 -1.46 -7.76 19.01
N TYR A 288 -0.58 -7.51 18.06
CA TYR A 288 0.76 -6.97 18.27
C TYR A 288 1.00 -5.85 17.27
N VAL A 289 1.94 -4.98 17.61
CA VAL A 289 2.45 -3.94 16.73
C VAL A 289 3.96 -4.11 16.57
N HIS A 290 4.41 -3.96 15.34
CA HIS A 290 5.81 -3.86 14.99
C HIS A 290 6.14 -2.39 14.74
N HIS A 291 7.12 -1.89 15.48
CA HIS A 291 7.53 -0.49 15.47
C HIS A 291 8.68 -0.33 14.49
N ASP A 292 9.80 -1.01 14.76
CA ASP A 292 11.04 -0.88 13.99
C ASP A 292 11.50 -2.24 13.47
N LEU A 293 11.89 -2.31 12.20
CA LEU A 293 12.60 -3.45 11.60
C LEU A 293 14.10 -3.25 11.68
N TYR A 294 14.52 -1.99 11.64
CA TYR A 294 15.89 -1.55 11.56
C TYR A 294 15.99 -0.23 12.33
N HIS A 295 17.05 -0.04 13.11
CA HIS A 295 17.27 1.19 13.87
C HIS A 295 18.65 1.74 13.52
N ASP A 296 18.68 2.94 12.92
CA ASP A 296 19.88 3.55 12.34
C ASP A 296 20.61 2.59 11.37
N LEU A 297 21.85 2.20 11.70
CA LEU A 297 22.68 1.28 10.93
C LEU A 297 22.67 -0.16 11.48
N VAL A 298 21.79 -0.47 12.44
CA VAL A 298 21.74 -1.77 13.12
C VAL A 298 20.41 -2.49 12.84
N PRO A 299 20.45 -3.78 12.44
CA PRO A 299 19.26 -4.62 12.28
C PRO A 299 18.68 -5.01 13.64
N GLU A 300 18.00 -4.06 14.29
CA GLU A 300 17.32 -4.26 15.58
C GLU A 300 15.82 -4.07 15.44
N ARG A 301 15.07 -5.15 15.68
CA ARG A 301 13.62 -5.13 15.68
C ARG A 301 13.06 -4.57 16.99
N VAL A 302 11.92 -3.90 16.91
CA VAL A 302 11.10 -3.50 18.06
C VAL A 302 9.65 -3.90 17.79
N PHE A 303 9.09 -4.72 18.68
CA PHE A 303 7.67 -5.08 18.62
C PHE A 303 7.12 -5.42 20.00
N ALA A 304 5.84 -5.16 20.21
CA ALA A 304 5.16 -5.35 21.48
C ALA A 304 3.72 -5.82 21.28
N GLU A 305 3.16 -6.40 22.34
CA GLU A 305 1.72 -6.67 22.41
C GLU A 305 0.95 -5.35 22.49
N LEU A 306 -0.19 -5.27 21.80
CA LEU A 306 -1.03 -4.08 21.71
C LEU A 306 -2.37 -4.31 22.41
N ASP A 307 -2.67 -3.46 23.39
CA ASP A 307 -3.98 -3.38 24.04
C ASP A 307 -4.92 -2.43 23.28
N PHE A 308 -6.23 -2.57 23.53
CA PHE A 308 -7.27 -1.85 22.77
C PHE A 308 -7.36 -0.35 23.07
N ASP A 309 -6.68 0.11 24.12
CA ASP A 309 -6.55 1.51 24.45
C ASP A 309 -5.30 2.17 23.82
N GLY A 310 -4.52 1.40 23.04
CA GLY A 310 -3.31 1.86 22.37
C GLY A 310 -2.03 1.67 23.19
N SER A 311 -2.14 1.25 24.45
CA SER A 311 -0.97 0.92 25.27
C SER A 311 -0.30 -0.37 24.78
N VAL A 312 1.01 -0.47 25.02
CA VAL A 312 1.82 -1.60 24.59
C VAL A 312 2.59 -2.23 25.74
N SER A 313 2.90 -3.51 25.60
CA SER A 313 3.78 -4.24 26.53
C SER A 313 5.24 -3.79 26.44
N GLU A 314 6.11 -4.45 27.21
CA GLU A 314 7.56 -4.41 26.97
C GLU A 314 7.93 -4.85 25.56
N ASN A 315 9.12 -4.43 25.08
CA ASN A 315 9.68 -4.90 23.82
C ASN A 315 9.93 -6.42 23.89
N LEU A 316 9.36 -7.16 22.94
CA LEU A 316 9.44 -8.61 22.85
C LEU A 316 10.59 -9.09 21.95
N ALA A 317 11.17 -8.22 21.12
CA ALA A 317 12.26 -8.54 20.21
C ALA A 317 13.53 -9.14 20.85
N PRO A 318 13.93 -8.77 22.10
CA PRO A 318 15.09 -9.39 22.75
C PRO A 318 15.00 -10.92 22.89
N LYS A 319 13.79 -11.50 22.78
CA LYS A 319 13.59 -12.96 22.85
C LYS A 319 14.08 -13.70 21.61
N THR A 320 14.22 -13.02 20.47
CA THR A 320 14.68 -13.58 19.18
C THR A 320 15.90 -12.88 18.61
N ALA A 321 16.40 -11.83 19.28
CA ALA A 321 17.46 -10.95 18.79
C ALA A 321 18.68 -11.69 18.20
N ALA A 322 19.17 -12.76 18.83
CA ALA A 322 20.35 -13.48 18.33
C ALA A 322 20.09 -14.19 16.98
N GLU A 323 18.91 -14.78 16.82
CA GLU A 323 18.51 -15.47 15.58
C GLU A 323 18.16 -14.47 14.48
N ASP A 324 17.40 -13.43 14.84
CA ASP A 324 16.99 -12.37 13.93
C ASP A 324 18.21 -11.59 13.42
N GLN A 325 19.14 -11.20 14.30
CA GLN A 325 20.36 -10.49 13.92
C GLN A 325 21.23 -11.31 12.96
N ALA A 326 21.40 -12.61 13.23
CA ALA A 326 22.15 -13.49 12.35
C ALA A 326 21.49 -13.59 10.96
N CYS A 327 20.16 -13.67 10.92
CA CYS A 327 19.43 -13.75 9.67
C CYS A 327 19.47 -12.44 8.88
N MET A 328 19.15 -11.32 9.54
CA MET A 328 19.12 -9.99 8.92
C MET A 328 20.50 -9.58 8.42
N SER A 329 21.56 -9.80 9.20
CA SER A 329 22.93 -9.47 8.78
C SER A 329 23.39 -10.28 7.57
N SER A 330 22.79 -11.46 7.33
CA SER A 330 23.14 -12.32 6.20
C SER A 330 22.30 -12.09 4.96
N LEU A 331 21.06 -11.62 5.10
CA LEU A 331 20.06 -11.65 4.03
C LEU A 331 19.44 -10.30 3.70
N MET A 332 19.53 -9.31 4.59
CA MET A 332 19.04 -7.97 4.29
C MET A 332 20.09 -7.18 3.47
N PRO A 333 19.63 -6.28 2.60
CA PRO A 333 20.54 -5.34 1.95
C PRO A 333 21.22 -4.46 3.00
N ILE A 334 22.49 -4.14 2.75
CA ILE A 334 23.29 -3.28 3.61
C ILE A 334 23.05 -1.84 3.14
N ALA A 335 22.39 -1.04 3.98
CA ALA A 335 22.16 0.37 3.70
C ALA A 335 23.45 1.17 3.96
N ALA A 336 23.86 1.98 2.98
CA ALA A 336 24.90 2.98 3.17
C ALA A 336 24.48 4.07 4.18
N PRO A 337 25.41 4.66 4.96
CA PRO A 337 25.05 5.49 6.10
C PRO A 337 24.29 6.80 5.83
N GLU A 338 24.45 7.40 4.65
CA GLU A 338 24.01 8.78 4.40
C GLU A 338 22.73 8.89 3.55
N TYR A 339 22.57 8.01 2.56
CA TYR A 339 21.52 8.13 1.54
C TYR A 339 20.71 6.85 1.36
N GLU A 340 20.90 5.87 2.24
CA GLU A 340 20.17 4.62 2.16
C GLU A 340 19.61 4.22 3.51
N SER A 341 18.46 3.55 3.48
CA SER A 341 17.75 3.15 4.68
C SER A 341 16.86 1.94 4.42
N ILE A 342 16.45 1.26 5.48
CA ILE A 342 15.49 0.17 5.42
C ILE A 342 14.13 0.69 5.89
N HIS A 343 13.16 0.70 4.99
CA HIS A 343 11.82 1.21 5.25
C HIS A 343 10.83 0.07 5.44
N GLN A 344 10.18 0.00 6.59
CA GLN A 344 8.94 -0.78 6.72
C GLN A 344 7.89 -0.18 5.79
N ALA A 345 7.31 -1.03 4.93
CA ALA A 345 6.53 -0.55 3.80
C ALA A 345 5.03 -0.82 3.97
N THR A 346 4.68 -2.08 4.23
CA THR A 346 3.28 -2.55 4.14
C THR A 346 2.70 -2.95 5.49
N ASN A 347 1.37 -3.08 5.53
CA ASN A 347 0.71 -3.92 6.53
C ASN A 347 1.13 -5.40 6.38
N THR A 348 0.61 -6.27 7.26
CA THR A 348 0.91 -7.71 7.22
C THR A 348 -0.28 -8.54 6.73
N LEU A 349 0.01 -9.76 6.25
CA LEU A 349 -0.96 -10.83 6.00
C LEU A 349 -0.48 -12.13 6.61
N SER A 350 -1.42 -12.96 7.08
CA SER A 350 -1.12 -14.34 7.43
C SER A 350 -1.22 -15.24 6.21
N ILE A 351 -0.18 -16.04 5.96
CA ILE A 351 -0.10 -16.92 4.79
C ILE A 351 0.24 -18.35 5.20
N THR A 352 -0.53 -19.32 4.71
CA THR A 352 -0.21 -20.74 4.82
C THR A 352 0.53 -21.23 3.57
N MET A 353 1.66 -21.91 3.77
CA MET A 353 2.64 -22.32 2.75
C MET A 353 2.21 -23.53 1.90
N CYS A 354 0.93 -23.62 1.58
CA CYS A 354 0.35 -24.66 0.76
C CYS A 354 -0.77 -24.08 -0.11
N LYS A 355 -1.36 -24.93 -0.95
CA LYS A 355 -2.51 -24.55 -1.76
C LYS A 355 -3.81 -24.70 -0.98
N ARG A 356 -4.72 -23.74 -1.12
CA ARG A 356 -6.06 -23.75 -0.50
C ARG A 356 -6.86 -25.01 -0.82
N ALA A 357 -6.71 -25.53 -2.04
CA ALA A 357 -7.41 -26.73 -2.49
C ALA A 357 -6.86 -28.05 -1.89
N ASP A 358 -5.71 -28.01 -1.21
CA ASP A 358 -5.15 -29.20 -0.56
C ASP A 358 -5.87 -29.48 0.77
N LEU A 359 -6.77 -30.47 0.75
CA LEU A 359 -7.55 -30.88 1.93
C LEU A 359 -6.71 -31.41 3.08
N LYS A 360 -5.43 -31.76 2.86
CA LYS A 360 -4.51 -32.17 3.92
C LYS A 360 -3.80 -30.98 4.56
N CYS A 361 -3.90 -29.80 3.96
CA CYS A 361 -3.26 -28.61 4.49
C CYS A 361 -4.17 -27.89 5.49
N VAL A 362 -3.88 -28.12 6.76
CA VAL A 362 -4.50 -27.39 7.87
C VAL A 362 -3.52 -26.32 8.36
N PRO A 363 -3.91 -25.03 8.40
CA PRO A 363 -3.08 -23.97 8.98
C PRO A 363 -2.65 -24.31 10.41
N ASN A 364 -1.36 -24.19 10.69
CA ASN A 364 -0.73 -24.39 11.99
C ASN A 364 0.60 -23.61 12.06
N GLU A 365 1.24 -23.60 13.22
CA GLU A 365 2.47 -22.84 13.49
C GLU A 365 3.70 -23.26 12.65
N HIS A 366 3.67 -24.44 12.02
CA HIS A 366 4.77 -24.93 11.19
C HIS A 366 4.60 -24.63 9.70
N ASN A 367 3.40 -24.23 9.28
CA ASN A 367 3.12 -23.95 7.87
C ASN A 367 2.45 -22.59 7.63
N THR A 368 2.25 -21.79 8.68
CA THR A 368 1.60 -20.48 8.61
C THR A 368 2.53 -19.40 9.16
N TYR A 369 2.64 -18.30 8.45
CA TYR A 369 3.59 -17.23 8.72
C TYR A 369 2.93 -15.87 8.59
N ILE A 370 3.56 -14.85 9.17
CA ILE A 370 3.19 -13.44 9.00
C ILE A 370 4.09 -12.88 7.92
N MET A 371 3.50 -12.43 6.82
CA MET A 371 4.19 -11.89 5.65
C MET A 371 4.04 -10.37 5.62
N HIS A 372 5.14 -9.66 5.35
CA HIS A 372 5.13 -8.24 5.03
C HIS A 372 6.24 -7.90 4.05
N ILE A 373 6.21 -6.67 3.53
CA ILE A 373 7.22 -6.13 2.63
C ILE A 373 7.94 -4.97 3.32
N PHE A 374 9.25 -4.92 3.16
CA PHE A 374 10.09 -3.77 3.48
C PHE A 374 10.81 -3.31 2.22
N HIS A 375 11.25 -2.06 2.18
CA HIS A 375 12.08 -1.53 1.08
C HIS A 375 13.51 -1.32 1.56
N HIS A 376 14.47 -1.58 0.68
CA HIS A 376 15.73 -0.85 0.69
C HIS A 376 15.50 0.44 -0.09
N LYS A 377 15.58 1.56 0.61
CA LYS A 377 15.44 2.88 0.01
C LYS A 377 16.85 3.42 -0.29
N THR A 378 17.03 3.99 -1.46
CA THR A 378 18.18 4.83 -1.79
C THR A 378 17.69 6.23 -2.18
N TYR A 379 18.38 7.28 -1.79
CA TYR A 379 18.01 8.66 -2.04
C TYR A 379 19.21 9.45 -2.60
N TYR A 380 19.59 9.12 -3.83
CA TYR A 380 20.69 9.77 -4.54
C TYR A 380 20.15 10.82 -5.50
N THR A 381 20.89 11.91 -5.70
CA THR A 381 20.53 12.97 -6.67
C THR A 381 19.10 13.49 -6.44
N PHE A 382 18.72 13.58 -5.16
CA PHE A 382 17.41 13.97 -4.67
C PHE A 382 16.25 13.06 -5.13
N HIS A 383 16.48 11.82 -5.56
CA HIS A 383 15.42 10.92 -6.01
C HIS A 383 15.39 9.62 -5.23
N GLY A 384 14.23 9.30 -4.65
CA GLY A 384 13.99 8.05 -3.94
C GLY A 384 13.82 6.86 -4.89
N ILE A 385 14.56 5.78 -4.65
CA ILE A 385 14.31 4.48 -5.27
C ILE A 385 14.07 3.47 -4.16
N TYR A 386 12.94 2.77 -4.24
CA TYR A 386 12.52 1.77 -3.27
C TYR A 386 12.60 0.38 -3.90
N GLU A 387 13.38 -0.50 -3.29
CA GLU A 387 13.52 -1.89 -3.72
C GLU A 387 12.87 -2.85 -2.71
N PRO A 388 11.72 -3.46 -3.05
CA PRO A 388 10.89 -4.23 -2.12
C PRO A 388 11.39 -5.66 -1.89
N TYR A 389 11.51 -6.05 -0.63
CA TYR A 389 11.83 -7.40 -0.17
C TYR A 389 10.70 -7.98 0.67
N VAL A 390 10.50 -9.29 0.57
CA VAL A 390 9.49 -10.03 1.32
C VAL A 390 10.12 -10.64 2.56
N LEU A 391 9.48 -10.46 3.72
CA LEU A 391 9.91 -11.05 4.98
C LEU A 391 8.77 -11.88 5.59
N LEU A 392 9.12 -13.09 6.04
CA LEU A 392 8.24 -13.99 6.78
C LEU A 392 8.67 -14.08 8.24
N MET A 393 7.74 -13.87 9.16
CA MET A 393 7.91 -14.13 10.60
C MET A 393 7.09 -15.36 11.01
N LYS A 394 7.54 -16.07 12.05
CA LYS A 394 6.73 -17.13 12.69
C LYS A 394 5.39 -16.57 13.15
N SER A 395 4.30 -17.32 12.99
CA SER A 395 2.95 -16.90 13.40
C SER A 395 2.66 -17.12 14.90
N SER A 396 3.62 -17.62 15.66
CA SER A 396 3.54 -17.84 17.10
C SER A 396 4.73 -17.20 17.80
N ALA A 397 4.51 -16.78 19.04
CA ALA A 397 5.57 -16.24 19.88
C ALA A 397 6.74 -17.23 19.99
N PRO A 398 8.00 -16.76 19.92
CA PRO A 398 8.41 -15.36 20.04
C PRO A 398 8.53 -14.57 18.71
N PHE A 399 7.89 -15.01 17.61
CA PHE A 399 7.80 -14.29 16.32
C PHE A 399 9.15 -14.03 15.62
N ALA A 400 10.08 -14.98 15.73
CA ALA A 400 11.36 -14.96 15.03
C ALA A 400 11.16 -14.81 13.51
N ILE A 401 12.12 -14.17 12.85
CA ILE A 401 12.19 -14.15 11.39
C ILE A 401 12.40 -15.59 10.91
N HIS A 402 11.60 -16.00 9.92
CA HIS A 402 11.69 -17.31 9.30
C HIS A 402 12.40 -17.27 7.96
N ALA A 403 12.16 -16.24 7.15
CA ALA A 403 12.78 -16.11 5.85
C ALA A 403 12.75 -14.67 5.33
N ILE A 404 13.71 -14.34 4.48
CA ILE A 404 13.81 -13.07 3.75
C ILE A 404 14.05 -13.39 2.27
N SER A 405 13.41 -12.67 1.35
CA SER A 405 13.69 -12.83 -0.08
C SER A 405 15.12 -12.40 -0.40
N GLN A 406 15.85 -13.20 -1.18
CA GLN A 406 17.23 -12.89 -1.57
C GLN A 406 17.33 -11.78 -2.62
N ARG A 407 16.20 -11.46 -3.27
CA ARG A 407 16.13 -10.52 -4.39
C ARG A 407 14.97 -9.56 -4.17
N PRO A 408 15.13 -8.29 -4.54
CA PRO A 408 14.01 -7.35 -4.54
C PRO A 408 13.00 -7.70 -5.65
N LEU A 409 11.74 -7.35 -5.43
CA LEU A 409 10.69 -7.53 -6.43
C LEU A 409 10.77 -6.42 -7.49
N TRP A 410 10.63 -6.79 -8.75
CA TRP A 410 10.43 -5.85 -9.85
C TRP A 410 8.99 -5.93 -10.34
N ILE A 411 8.26 -4.82 -10.23
CA ILE A 411 6.87 -4.75 -10.72
C ILE A 411 6.89 -4.58 -12.23
N HIS A 412 6.41 -5.58 -12.98
CA HIS A 412 6.37 -5.48 -14.44
C HIS A 412 5.59 -4.24 -14.88
N GLY A 413 6.24 -3.40 -15.70
CA GLY A 413 5.72 -2.12 -16.14
C GLY A 413 6.39 -0.90 -15.50
N ARG A 414 7.18 -1.05 -14.42
CA ARG A 414 8.06 0.00 -13.89
C ARG A 414 9.06 0.43 -14.95
N ASN A 415 9.20 1.73 -15.20
CA ASN A 415 10.07 2.28 -16.25
C ASN A 415 11.22 3.11 -15.68
N SER A 416 12.08 3.58 -16.58
CA SER A 416 13.05 4.63 -16.29
C SER A 416 12.36 5.93 -15.90
N LEU A 417 12.99 6.68 -14.99
CA LEU A 417 12.57 8.02 -14.63
C LEU A 417 12.73 8.94 -15.85
N THR A 418 11.67 9.66 -16.21
CA THR A 418 11.63 10.61 -17.33
C THR A 418 10.61 11.69 -17.03
N LYS A 419 10.54 12.77 -17.83
CA LYS A 419 9.46 13.78 -17.67
C LYS A 419 8.04 13.22 -17.76
N LEU A 420 7.86 12.07 -18.38
CA LEU A 420 6.56 11.44 -18.57
C LEU A 420 6.09 10.67 -17.33
N THR A 421 6.94 10.47 -16.32
CA THR A 421 6.57 9.77 -15.09
C THR A 421 5.75 10.65 -14.13
N GLY A 422 5.70 11.96 -14.38
CA GLY A 422 4.83 12.88 -13.66
C GLY A 422 5.31 13.26 -12.26
N SER A 423 6.59 13.04 -11.93
CA SER A 423 7.18 13.46 -10.65
C SER A 423 7.07 14.98 -10.45
N LEU A 424 6.49 15.41 -9.31
CA LEU A 424 6.34 16.82 -8.95
C LEU A 424 7.68 17.53 -8.85
N GLN A 425 8.70 16.81 -8.37
CA GLN A 425 10.03 17.34 -8.13
C GLN A 425 10.68 17.88 -9.41
N TYR A 426 10.43 17.21 -10.55
CA TYR A 426 11.00 17.55 -11.85
C TYR A 426 10.01 18.26 -12.78
N GLU A 427 8.81 18.58 -12.30
CA GLU A 427 7.81 19.28 -13.10
C GLU A 427 8.34 20.66 -13.54
N GLY A 428 8.29 20.93 -14.86
CA GLY A 428 8.78 22.18 -15.43
C GLY A 428 10.31 22.32 -15.53
N ARG A 429 11.09 21.35 -15.04
CA ARG A 429 12.56 21.37 -15.13
C ARG A 429 13.06 20.86 -16.50
N PRO A 430 14.27 21.24 -16.96
CA PRO A 430 14.89 20.65 -18.15
C PRO A 430 15.20 19.15 -17.94
N GLU A 431 15.35 18.40 -19.04
CA GLU A 431 15.59 16.93 -18.95
C GLU A 431 16.94 16.62 -18.30
N SER A 432 17.89 17.55 -18.41
CA SER A 432 19.21 17.46 -17.79
C SER A 432 19.17 17.39 -16.26
N ASP A 433 18.06 17.78 -15.65
CA ASP A 433 17.91 17.78 -14.19
C ASP A 433 17.32 16.46 -13.67
N ILE A 434 16.88 15.57 -14.58
CA ILE A 434 16.38 14.26 -14.22
C ILE A 434 17.58 13.32 -14.04
N PRO A 435 17.73 12.67 -12.87
CA PRO A 435 18.82 11.75 -12.61
C PRO A 435 18.93 10.66 -13.68
N GLU A 436 20.09 10.55 -14.31
CA GLU A 436 20.35 9.53 -15.33
C GLU A 436 20.37 8.13 -14.71
N GLY A 437 19.83 7.14 -15.42
CA GLY A 437 19.83 5.75 -14.96
C GLY A 437 18.79 5.41 -13.88
N HIS A 438 18.10 6.41 -13.32
CA HIS A 438 17.06 6.18 -12.32
C HIS A 438 15.81 5.53 -12.92
N THR A 439 15.08 4.81 -12.07
CA THR A 439 13.78 4.21 -12.38
C THR A 439 12.68 4.93 -11.62
N GLU A 440 11.42 4.74 -12.01
CA GLU A 440 10.29 5.32 -11.27
C GLU A 440 10.34 4.92 -9.78
N MET A 441 10.07 5.88 -8.90
CA MET A 441 9.87 5.69 -7.47
C MET A 441 8.56 4.94 -7.23
N PHE A 442 8.65 3.63 -6.92
CA PHE A 442 7.50 2.80 -6.58
C PHE A 442 7.50 2.49 -5.09
N TYR A 443 6.61 3.12 -4.33
CA TYR A 443 6.49 2.86 -2.89
C TYR A 443 5.31 1.92 -2.62
N ILE A 444 5.59 0.63 -2.36
CA ILE A 444 4.54 -0.34 -1.97
C ILE A 444 4.01 -0.01 -0.57
N THR A 445 2.76 0.40 -0.51
CA THR A 445 2.12 0.91 0.71
C THR A 445 1.27 -0.15 1.40
N SER A 446 0.70 -1.08 0.64
CA SER A 446 -0.20 -2.07 1.20
C SER A 446 -0.23 -3.40 0.45
N ILE A 447 -0.60 -4.44 1.21
CA ILE A 447 -0.85 -5.78 0.72
C ILE A 447 -2.23 -6.25 1.20
N SER A 448 -3.01 -6.89 0.33
CA SER A 448 -4.30 -7.46 0.72
C SER A 448 -4.67 -8.66 -0.13
N TRP A 449 -5.44 -9.60 0.44
CA TRP A 449 -6.04 -10.65 -0.36
C TRP A 449 -7.08 -10.06 -1.31
N LYS A 450 -7.01 -10.40 -2.60
CA LYS A 450 -7.94 -9.90 -3.62
C LYS A 450 -9.34 -10.47 -3.47
N GLY A 451 -9.45 -11.73 -3.03
CA GLY A 451 -10.70 -12.48 -3.03
C GLY A 451 -11.73 -11.94 -2.05
N HIS A 452 -12.98 -11.85 -2.50
CA HIS A 452 -14.11 -11.49 -1.63
C HIS A 452 -14.20 -12.44 -0.42
N GLY A 453 -14.45 -11.86 0.75
CA GLY A 453 -14.54 -12.59 2.02
C GLY A 453 -13.20 -13.02 2.62
N GLN A 454 -12.08 -12.88 1.89
CA GLN A 454 -10.76 -13.03 2.48
C GLN A 454 -10.42 -11.81 3.33
N LYS A 455 -9.87 -12.05 4.52
CA LYS A 455 -9.52 -11.01 5.50
C LYS A 455 -8.01 -10.93 5.71
N TYR A 456 -7.52 -11.45 6.83
CA TYR A 456 -6.09 -11.45 7.17
C TYR A 456 -5.35 -12.70 6.65
N HIS A 457 -6.06 -13.83 6.52
CA HIS A 457 -5.46 -15.13 6.21
C HIS A 457 -5.70 -15.59 4.76
N GLY A 458 -4.66 -16.15 4.15
CA GLY A 458 -4.69 -16.77 2.82
C GLY A 458 -3.66 -17.88 2.63
N TYR A 459 -3.56 -18.37 1.41
CA TYR A 459 -2.75 -19.51 0.96
C TYR A 459 -1.85 -19.10 -0.21
N MET A 460 -0.82 -19.90 -0.50
CA MET A 460 0.15 -19.58 -1.56
C MET A 460 -0.45 -19.48 -2.97
N ASP A 461 -1.59 -20.11 -3.23
CA ASP A 461 -2.29 -20.03 -4.53
C ASP A 461 -3.38 -18.96 -4.58
N ASP A 462 -3.60 -18.23 -3.48
CA ASP A 462 -4.50 -17.08 -3.48
C ASP A 462 -3.87 -15.90 -4.22
N VAL A 463 -4.74 -15.05 -4.75
CA VAL A 463 -4.36 -13.79 -5.39
C VAL A 463 -4.38 -12.68 -4.35
N LEU A 464 -3.34 -11.85 -4.37
CA LEU A 464 -3.23 -10.66 -3.55
C LEU A 464 -3.08 -9.42 -4.43
N PHE A 465 -3.44 -8.26 -3.89
CA PHE A 465 -3.03 -6.97 -4.41
C PHE A 465 -1.77 -6.50 -3.68
N LEU A 466 -0.84 -5.97 -4.46
CA LEU A 466 0.18 -5.03 -3.98
C LEU A 466 -0.22 -3.66 -4.52
N ALA A 467 -0.50 -2.72 -3.62
CA ALA A 467 -0.84 -1.36 -4.01
C ALA A 467 0.33 -0.42 -3.65
N PHE A 468 0.59 0.55 -4.52
CA PHE A 468 1.78 1.38 -4.45
C PHE A 468 1.56 2.78 -5.02
N GLY A 469 2.25 3.75 -4.43
CA GLY A 469 2.41 5.08 -4.99
C GLY A 469 3.49 5.08 -6.07
N ILE A 470 3.34 5.97 -7.05
CA ILE A 470 4.35 6.24 -8.07
C ILE A 470 4.67 7.74 -8.05
N GLU A 471 5.93 8.10 -7.81
CA GLU A 471 6.42 9.49 -7.81
C GLU A 471 5.59 10.46 -6.95
N ASP A 472 5.02 9.97 -5.82
CA ASP A 472 4.11 10.72 -4.93
C ASP A 472 2.97 11.47 -5.61
N THR A 473 2.55 10.98 -6.78
CA THR A 473 1.54 11.65 -7.62
C THR A 473 0.48 10.71 -8.16
N ARG A 474 0.80 9.43 -8.27
CA ARG A 474 -0.07 8.44 -8.90
C ARG A 474 -0.27 7.24 -8.01
N ALA A 475 -1.47 6.68 -8.09
CA ALA A 475 -1.85 5.44 -7.43
C ALA A 475 -1.96 4.29 -8.43
N ALA A 476 -1.35 3.16 -8.09
CA ALA A 476 -1.40 1.95 -8.90
C ALA A 476 -1.44 0.69 -8.02
N ALA A 477 -1.75 -0.44 -8.65
CA ALA A 477 -1.62 -1.75 -8.02
C ALA A 477 -1.33 -2.85 -9.03
N ILE A 478 -0.83 -3.97 -8.53
CA ILE A 478 -0.64 -5.20 -9.29
C ILE A 478 -1.29 -6.35 -8.53
N ASP A 479 -1.92 -7.26 -9.26
CA ASP A 479 -2.50 -8.47 -8.70
C ASP A 479 -1.67 -9.69 -9.06
N VAL A 480 -1.20 -10.42 -8.06
CA VAL A 480 -0.23 -11.52 -8.22
C VAL A 480 -0.64 -12.72 -7.39
N LYS A 481 -0.14 -13.91 -7.73
CA LYS A 481 -0.29 -15.06 -6.82
C LYS A 481 0.66 -14.88 -5.66
N ALA A 482 0.21 -15.19 -4.46
CA ALA A 482 1.04 -15.06 -3.26
C ALA A 482 2.35 -15.85 -3.37
N GLY A 483 2.28 -17.08 -3.91
CA GLY A 483 3.46 -17.92 -4.12
C GLY A 483 4.49 -17.35 -5.09
N ASP A 484 4.12 -16.39 -5.95
CA ASP A 484 5.08 -15.71 -6.83
C ASP A 484 5.99 -14.75 -6.05
N LEU A 485 5.52 -14.23 -4.91
CA LEU A 485 6.32 -13.41 -3.99
C LEU A 485 7.30 -14.24 -3.14
N LEU A 486 7.06 -15.55 -3.02
CA LEU A 486 7.78 -16.43 -2.09
C LEU A 486 8.86 -17.28 -2.77
N GLN A 487 9.16 -17.06 -4.05
CA GLN A 487 10.01 -17.94 -4.84
C GLN A 487 11.50 -17.90 -4.42
N ASP A 488 11.99 -16.75 -3.94
CA ASP A 488 13.41 -16.53 -3.64
C ASP A 488 13.72 -16.39 -2.14
N LEU A 489 12.86 -16.95 -1.29
CA LEU A 489 13.08 -16.92 0.15
C LEU A 489 14.34 -17.72 0.54
N ALA A 490 15.23 -17.08 1.28
CA ALA A 490 16.27 -17.74 2.07
C ALA A 490 15.80 -17.86 3.52
N PHE A 491 16.02 -19.04 4.10
CA PHE A 491 15.56 -19.37 5.44
C PHE A 491 16.57 -18.94 6.51
N CYS A 492 16.00 -18.42 7.61
CA CYS A 492 16.57 -18.53 8.94
C CYS A 492 16.14 -19.90 9.52
#